data_AF-Q1N7D5-F1
#
_entry.id   AF-Q1N7D5-F1
#
_cell.length_a   1.000
_cell.length_b   1.000
_cell.length_c   1.000
_cell.angle_alpha   90.00
_cell.angle_beta   90.00
_cell.angle_gamma   90.00
#
_symmetry.space_group_name_H-M   'P 1'
#
loop_
_entity.id
_entity.type
_entity.pdbx_description
1 polymer ?
#
loop_
_entity_poly.entity_id
_entity_poly.type
_entity_poly.pdbx_seq_one_letter_code
_entity_poly.pdbx_strand_id
1 'polypeptide(L)'
;MNMARHGAQHRELYQLLADGKTEQADKIKTFYEEYFAVHDMTKEFYLETVDMVFQRTLLAKGELTVRGRKIDLGAIRKTALLTVEGERDDVCAVGQTSAAHALCTGLRPHLKRHHLQPGVGHYGVFSGSKWEKQVYPQVRNMILAMN
;
A
#
# COMPACT_ATOMS: atom_id res chain seq x y z
N MET A 1 0.97 5.00 -11.61
CA MET A 1 -0.23 4.57 -12.34
C MET A 1 0.09 4.30 -13.82
N ASN A 2 0.01 3.05 -14.27
CA ASN A 2 0.33 2.65 -15.64
C ASN A 2 -0.85 2.84 -16.61
N MET A 3 -0.95 4.03 -17.22
CA MET A 3 -2.04 4.38 -18.14
C MET A 3 -2.17 3.46 -19.35
N ALA A 4 -1.05 2.98 -19.91
CA ALA A 4 -1.06 2.09 -21.06
C ALA A 4 -1.74 0.75 -20.73
N ARG A 5 -1.48 0.21 -19.52
CA ARG A 5 -2.12 -1.01 -19.04
C ARG A 5 -3.63 -0.83 -18.90
N HIS A 6 -4.07 0.29 -18.31
CA HIS A 6 -5.50 0.55 -18.13
C HIS A 6 -6.24 0.71 -19.47
N GLY A 7 -5.64 1.44 -20.42
CA GLY A 7 -6.19 1.56 -21.78
C GLY A 7 -6.26 0.23 -22.54
N ALA A 8 -5.30 -0.68 -22.33
CA ALA A 8 -5.37 -2.03 -22.90
C ALA A 8 -6.53 -2.84 -22.30
N GLN A 9 -6.73 -2.80 -20.97
CA GLN A 9 -7.82 -3.52 -20.31
C GLN A 9 -9.22 -3.02 -20.71
N HIS A 10 -9.40 -1.72 -20.93
CA HIS A 10 -10.69 -1.21 -21.43
C HIS A 10 -10.97 -1.66 -22.87
N ARG A 11 -9.94 -1.72 -23.74
CA ARG A 11 -10.08 -2.28 -25.10
C ARG A 11 -10.42 -3.77 -25.07
N GLU A 12 -9.78 -4.52 -24.19
CA GLU A 12 -10.08 -5.94 -23.98
C GLU A 12 -11.51 -6.15 -23.49
N LEU A 13 -11.97 -5.36 -22.51
CA LEU A 13 -13.34 -5.38 -22.03
C LEU A 13 -14.34 -5.17 -23.17
N TYR A 14 -14.11 -4.17 -24.03
CA TYR A 14 -14.96 -3.94 -25.20
C TYR A 14 -15.03 -5.16 -26.11
N GLN A 15 -13.88 -5.75 -26.45
CA GLN A 15 -13.83 -6.93 -27.31
C GLN A 15 -14.55 -8.14 -26.69
N LEU A 16 -14.35 -8.39 -25.39
CA LEU A 16 -15.02 -9.49 -24.68
C LEU A 16 -16.55 -9.33 -24.71
N LEU A 17 -17.06 -8.12 -24.55
CA LEU A 17 -18.49 -7.83 -24.66
C LEU A 17 -19.00 -8.03 -26.08
N ALA A 18 -18.27 -7.56 -27.10
CA ALA A 18 -18.62 -7.76 -28.50
C ALA A 18 -18.65 -9.25 -28.89
N ASP A 19 -17.75 -10.05 -28.33
CA ASP A 19 -17.67 -11.50 -28.54
C ASP A 19 -18.71 -12.31 -27.72
N GLY A 20 -19.53 -11.66 -26.89
CA GLY A 20 -20.47 -12.36 -25.98
C GLY A 20 -19.81 -13.09 -24.80
N LYS A 21 -18.53 -12.82 -24.52
CA LYS A 21 -17.72 -13.42 -23.45
C LYS A 21 -17.95 -12.72 -22.11
N THR A 22 -19.17 -12.84 -21.59
CA THR A 22 -19.63 -12.08 -20.41
C THR A 22 -18.87 -12.42 -19.13
N GLU A 23 -18.55 -13.68 -18.86
CA GLU A 23 -17.84 -14.07 -17.63
C GLU A 23 -16.43 -13.47 -17.54
N GLN A 24 -15.69 -13.43 -18.66
CA GLN A 24 -14.38 -12.76 -18.69
C GLN A 24 -14.52 -11.24 -18.59
N ALA A 25 -15.53 -10.66 -19.25
CA ALA A 25 -15.79 -9.22 -19.18
C ALA A 25 -16.10 -8.78 -17.75
N ASP A 26 -16.89 -9.57 -17.01
CA ASP A 26 -17.29 -9.24 -15.65
C ASP A 26 -16.09 -9.17 -14.69
N LYS A 27 -15.05 -10.00 -14.88
CA LYS A 27 -13.80 -9.89 -14.11
C LYS A 27 -13.12 -8.53 -14.27
N ILE A 28 -13.14 -7.97 -15.49
CA ILE A 28 -12.57 -6.64 -15.74
C ILE A 28 -13.49 -5.55 -15.17
N LYS A 29 -14.82 -5.69 -15.29
CA LYS A 29 -15.78 -4.75 -14.72
C LYS A 29 -15.63 -4.65 -13.20
N THR A 30 -15.66 -5.78 -12.49
CA THR A 30 -15.54 -5.80 -11.02
C THR A 30 -14.25 -5.14 -10.56
N PHE A 31 -13.13 -5.37 -11.25
CA PHE A 31 -11.88 -4.66 -10.95
C PHE A 31 -12.04 -3.13 -11.07
N TYR A 32 -12.68 -2.62 -12.14
CA TYR A 32 -12.84 -1.19 -12.33
C TYR A 32 -13.93 -0.56 -11.45
N GLU A 33 -14.95 -1.32 -11.07
CA GLU A 33 -15.93 -0.90 -10.05
C GLU A 33 -15.22 -0.65 -8.71
N GLU A 34 -14.35 -1.56 -8.29
CA GLU A 34 -13.52 -1.37 -7.09
C GLU A 34 -12.47 -0.26 -7.28
N TYR A 35 -11.80 -0.21 -8.43
CA TYR A 35 -10.76 0.78 -8.72
C TYR A 35 -11.30 2.23 -8.74
N PHE A 36 -12.55 2.41 -9.18
CA PHE A 36 -13.24 3.70 -9.18
C PHE A 36 -14.14 3.92 -7.98
N ALA A 37 -14.12 3.02 -6.99
CA ALA A 37 -14.79 3.24 -5.72
C ALA A 37 -14.05 4.34 -4.94
N VAL A 38 -14.52 5.57 -5.09
CA VAL A 38 -13.97 6.75 -4.42
C VAL A 38 -14.67 7.01 -3.08
N HIS A 39 -13.94 7.62 -2.16
CA HIS A 39 -14.46 8.11 -0.89
C HIS A 39 -14.23 9.62 -0.80
N ASP A 40 -15.31 10.38 -0.61
CA ASP A 40 -15.21 11.82 -0.40
C ASP A 40 -14.53 12.13 0.93
N MET A 41 -13.67 13.14 0.93
CA MET A 41 -12.94 13.59 2.11
C MET A 41 -13.11 15.10 2.28
N THR A 42 -13.03 15.58 3.52
CA THR A 42 -13.04 17.02 3.76
C THR A 42 -11.79 17.67 3.18
N LYS A 43 -11.93 18.90 2.69
CA LYS A 43 -10.80 19.65 2.13
C LYS A 43 -9.69 19.86 3.17
N GLU A 44 -10.05 20.01 4.44
CA GLU A 44 -9.12 20.19 5.55
C GLU A 44 -8.21 18.97 5.68
N PHE A 45 -8.80 17.77 5.71
CA PHE A 45 -8.02 16.53 5.80
C PHE A 45 -7.11 16.34 4.58
N TYR A 46 -7.62 16.60 3.38
CA TYR A 46 -6.86 16.45 2.15
C TYR A 46 -5.67 17.42 2.09
N LEU A 47 -5.92 18.72 2.30
CA LEU A 47 -4.89 19.75 2.23
C LEU A 47 -3.85 19.60 3.36
N GLU A 48 -4.28 19.23 4.57
CA GLU A 48 -3.38 18.93 5.67
C GLU A 48 -2.46 17.75 5.34
N THR A 49 -3.01 16.69 4.73
CA THR A 49 -2.22 15.52 4.32
C THR A 49 -1.20 15.90 3.24
N VAL A 50 -1.60 16.68 2.23
CA VAL A 50 -0.68 17.14 1.17
C VAL A 50 0.45 17.98 1.76
N ASP A 51 0.15 18.97 2.61
CA ASP A 51 1.16 19.81 3.24
C ASP A 51 2.10 19.00 4.15
N MET A 52 1.54 18.27 5.12
CA MET A 52 2.31 17.70 6.21
C MET A 52 3.03 16.39 5.85
N VAL A 53 2.40 15.53 5.04
CA VAL A 53 2.93 14.22 4.69
C VAL A 53 3.77 14.29 3.42
N PHE A 54 3.21 14.85 2.34
CA PHE A 54 3.85 14.79 1.02
C PHE A 54 4.84 15.93 0.76
N GLN A 55 4.50 17.18 1.10
CA GLN A 55 5.39 18.32 0.81
C GLN A 55 6.45 18.53 1.89
N ARG A 56 6.03 18.61 3.16
CA ARG A 56 6.94 18.95 4.27
C ARG A 56 7.55 17.73 4.95
N THR A 57 6.97 16.55 4.76
CA THR A 57 7.43 15.26 5.28
C THR A 57 7.68 15.29 6.80
N LEU A 58 6.77 15.90 7.56
CA LEU A 58 6.98 16.25 8.96
C LEU A 58 7.23 15.04 9.87
N LEU A 59 6.59 13.89 9.59
CA LEU A 59 6.80 12.67 10.36
C LEU A 59 8.23 12.14 10.18
N ALA A 60 8.70 12.07 8.93
CA ALA A 60 10.05 11.57 8.61
C ALA A 60 11.16 12.48 9.17
N LYS A 61 10.91 13.79 9.26
CA LYS A 61 11.81 14.77 9.90
C LYS A 61 11.74 14.77 11.43
N GLY A 62 10.78 14.06 12.02
CA GLY A 62 10.54 14.12 13.46
C GLY A 62 10.08 15.51 13.91
N GLU A 63 9.27 16.19 13.11
CA GLU A 63 8.70 17.53 13.39
C GLU A 63 7.18 17.49 13.61
N LEU A 64 6.54 16.38 13.24
CA LEU A 64 5.08 16.22 13.35
C LEU A 64 4.61 16.34 14.80
N THR A 65 3.58 17.15 15.01
CA THR A 65 2.89 17.31 16.29
C THR A 65 1.40 17.05 16.10
N VAL A 66 0.80 16.23 16.96
CA VAL A 66 -0.64 15.93 16.95
C VAL A 66 -1.22 16.29 18.31
N ARG A 67 -2.25 17.14 18.34
CA ARG A 67 -2.89 17.64 19.59
C ARG A 67 -1.86 18.19 20.60
N GLY A 68 -0.92 19.00 20.10
CA GLY A 68 0.14 19.62 20.90
C GLY A 68 1.26 18.67 21.35
N ARG A 69 1.22 17.39 20.97
CA ARG A 69 2.26 16.40 21.31
C ARG A 69 3.10 16.05 20.09
N LYS A 70 4.41 16.27 20.20
CA LYS A 70 5.38 15.86 19.20
C LYS A 70 5.36 14.33 19.07
N ILE A 71 5.30 13.82 17.86
CA ILE A 71 5.32 12.38 17.58
C ILE A 71 6.76 11.88 17.66
N ASP A 72 6.98 10.85 18.48
CA ASP A 72 8.24 10.13 18.59
C ASP A 72 8.03 8.65 18.19
N LEU A 73 8.54 8.27 17.02
CA LEU A 73 8.48 6.89 16.53
C LEU A 73 9.42 5.95 17.32
N GLY A 74 10.41 6.49 18.04
CA GLY A 74 11.25 5.75 18.99
C GLY A 74 10.50 5.30 20.25
N ALA A 75 9.31 5.84 20.52
CA ALA A 75 8.45 5.40 21.62
C ALA A 75 7.82 4.01 21.36
N ILE A 76 7.80 3.54 20.11
CA ILE A 76 7.29 2.21 19.74
C ILE A 76 8.33 1.16 20.16
N ARG A 77 7.98 0.31 21.13
CA ARG A 77 8.93 -0.66 21.72
C ARG A 77 8.47 -2.12 21.72
N LYS A 78 7.16 -2.37 21.64
CA LYS A 78 6.56 -3.69 21.86
C LYS A 78 5.80 -4.24 20.66
N THR A 79 5.47 -3.37 19.69
CA THR A 79 4.66 -3.76 18.52
C THR A 79 5.57 -4.15 17.37
N ALA A 80 5.39 -5.36 16.85
CA ALA A 80 6.16 -5.82 15.71
C ALA A 80 5.81 -4.99 14.44
N LEU A 81 6.82 -4.69 13.62
CA LEU A 81 6.72 -3.87 12.41
C LEU A 81 7.02 -4.70 11.17
N LEU A 82 6.00 -4.93 10.35
CA LEU A 82 6.12 -5.50 9.01
C LEU A 82 6.00 -4.38 7.98
N THR A 83 6.98 -4.28 7.09
CA THR A 83 6.86 -3.45 5.87
C THR A 83 6.79 -4.36 4.66
N VAL A 84 5.83 -4.13 3.78
CA VAL A 84 5.66 -4.87 2.52
C VAL A 84 5.78 -3.88 1.36
N GLU A 85 6.61 -4.20 0.38
CA GLU A 85 6.79 -3.39 -0.84
C GLU A 85 6.63 -4.27 -2.09
N GLY A 86 6.12 -3.70 -3.18
CA GLY A 86 6.08 -4.36 -4.49
C GLY A 86 7.25 -3.91 -5.37
N GLU A 87 7.97 -4.85 -5.98
CA GLU A 87 9.10 -4.53 -6.89
C GLU A 87 8.71 -3.62 -8.05
N ARG A 88 7.46 -3.71 -8.51
CA ARG A 88 6.91 -2.93 -9.63
C ARG A 88 5.88 -1.91 -9.16
N ASP A 89 5.89 -1.54 -7.87
CA ASP A 89 4.99 -0.52 -7.34
C ASP A 89 5.41 0.86 -7.85
N ASP A 90 4.51 1.48 -8.61
CA ASP A 90 4.69 2.79 -9.23
C ASP A 90 3.94 3.92 -8.48
N VAL A 91 3.41 3.61 -7.29
CA VAL A 91 2.75 4.55 -6.38
C VAL A 91 3.64 4.75 -5.14
N CYS A 92 4.03 3.66 -4.49
CA CYS A 92 4.91 3.64 -3.33
C CYS A 92 6.19 2.87 -3.69
N ALA A 93 7.19 3.56 -4.21
CA ALA A 93 8.41 2.94 -4.71
C ALA A 93 9.19 2.21 -3.59
N VAL A 94 9.97 1.21 -4.01
CA VAL A 94 10.87 0.44 -3.14
C VAL A 94 11.74 1.39 -2.31
N GLY A 95 11.85 1.12 -1.02
CA GLY A 95 12.57 1.94 -0.05
C GLY A 95 11.68 2.84 0.80
N GLN A 96 10.55 3.34 0.27
CA GLN A 96 9.72 4.31 1.01
C GLN A 96 9.07 3.70 2.26
N THR A 97 8.58 2.47 2.17
CA THR A 97 7.89 1.80 3.27
C THR A 97 8.90 1.20 4.24
N SER A 98 10.02 0.66 3.72
CA SER A 98 11.12 0.15 4.53
C SER A 98 11.81 1.23 5.40
N ALA A 99 11.73 2.51 5.01
CA ALA A 99 12.26 3.63 5.79
C ALA A 99 11.65 3.71 7.21
N ALA A 100 10.44 3.18 7.42
CA ALA A 100 9.82 3.09 8.73
C ALA A 100 10.70 2.35 9.76
N HIS A 101 11.51 1.38 9.32
CA HIS A 101 12.43 0.64 10.21
C HIS A 101 13.50 1.54 10.82
N ALA A 102 14.00 2.51 10.07
CA ALA A 102 14.99 3.47 10.56
C ALA A 102 14.35 4.47 11.53
N LEU A 103 13.11 4.88 11.28
CA LEU A 103 12.38 5.83 12.12
C LEU A 103 11.93 5.21 13.46
N CYS A 104 11.55 3.93 13.48
CA CYS A 104 11.15 3.21 14.68
C CYS A 104 12.36 2.73 15.49
N THR A 105 13.17 3.64 15.99
CA THR A 105 14.47 3.37 16.66
C THR A 105 14.34 2.56 17.95
N GLY A 106 13.22 2.67 18.66
CA GLY A 106 12.96 1.94 19.92
C GLY A 106 12.62 0.46 19.75
N LEU A 107 12.34 0.00 18.52
CA LEU A 107 12.02 -1.39 18.26
C LEU A 107 13.29 -2.25 18.15
N ARG A 108 13.30 -3.36 18.90
CA ARG A 108 14.34 -4.38 18.84
C ARG A 108 14.42 -4.99 17.43
N PRO A 109 15.61 -5.35 16.92
CA PRO A 109 15.76 -5.87 15.55
C PRO A 109 14.86 -7.07 15.20
N HIS A 110 14.63 -8.00 16.14
CA HIS A 110 13.76 -9.17 15.89
C HIS A 110 12.27 -8.83 15.74
N LEU A 111 11.84 -7.62 16.12
CA LEU A 111 10.47 -7.14 15.93
C LEU A 111 10.28 -6.46 14.57
N LYS A 112 11.36 -6.28 13.79
CA LYS A 112 11.35 -5.60 12.50
C LYS A 112 11.48 -6.62 11.38
N ARG A 113 10.55 -6.59 10.44
CA ARG A 113 10.59 -7.42 9.23
C ARG A 113 10.26 -6.60 7.99
N HIS A 114 11.02 -6.83 6.93
CA HIS A 114 10.75 -6.26 5.61
C HIS A 114 10.54 -7.38 4.59
N HIS A 115 9.55 -7.22 3.73
CA HIS A 115 9.24 -8.13 2.63
C HIS A 115 9.11 -7.33 1.33
N LEU A 116 10.09 -7.49 0.43
CA LEU A 116 9.99 -7.03 -0.95
C LEU A 116 9.39 -8.14 -1.79
N GLN A 117 8.21 -7.89 -2.38
CA GLN A 117 7.48 -8.85 -3.19
C GLN A 117 7.85 -8.71 -4.68
N PRO A 118 8.52 -9.71 -5.28
CA PRO A 118 8.92 -9.66 -6.68
C PRO A 118 7.73 -9.71 -7.64
N GLY A 119 7.85 -8.98 -8.75
CA GLY A 119 6.93 -9.00 -9.89
C GLY A 119 5.55 -8.40 -9.62
N VAL A 120 5.37 -7.71 -8.48
CA VAL A 120 4.09 -7.17 -8.03
C VAL A 120 4.12 -5.64 -8.05
N GLY A 121 3.08 -5.04 -8.62
CA GLY A 121 2.81 -3.61 -8.50
C GLY A 121 1.88 -3.30 -7.33
N HIS A 122 1.50 -2.02 -7.18
CA HIS A 122 0.80 -1.50 -5.99
C HIS A 122 -0.32 -2.40 -5.46
N TYR A 123 -1.35 -2.67 -6.26
CA TYR A 123 -2.48 -3.48 -5.82
C TYR A 123 -2.14 -4.91 -5.44
N GLY A 124 -1.13 -5.52 -6.08
CA GLY A 124 -0.82 -6.92 -5.80
C GLY A 124 -0.16 -7.14 -4.44
N VAL A 125 0.23 -6.08 -3.73
CA VAL A 125 0.74 -6.18 -2.36
C VAL A 125 -0.38 -6.34 -1.33
N PHE A 126 -1.65 -6.14 -1.71
CA PHE A 126 -2.81 -6.28 -0.81
C PHE A 126 -4.06 -6.88 -1.45
N SER A 127 -4.06 -7.21 -2.74
CA SER A 127 -5.20 -7.79 -3.45
C SER A 127 -4.79 -8.85 -4.49
N GLY A 128 -5.74 -9.74 -4.80
CA GLY A 128 -5.62 -10.79 -5.80
C GLY A 128 -4.72 -11.96 -5.40
N SER A 129 -4.50 -12.87 -6.36
CA SER A 129 -3.81 -14.15 -6.11
C SER A 129 -2.37 -14.03 -5.61
N LYS A 130 -1.67 -12.94 -5.95
CA LYS A 130 -0.32 -12.65 -5.46
C LYS A 130 -0.33 -12.31 -3.97
N TRP A 131 -1.29 -11.51 -3.52
CA TRP A 131 -1.52 -11.26 -2.11
C TRP A 131 -1.81 -12.57 -1.38
N GLU A 132 -2.84 -13.30 -1.79
CA GLU A 132 -3.31 -14.51 -1.11
C GLU A 132 -2.21 -15.58 -0.96
N LYS A 133 -1.44 -15.81 -2.03
CA LYS A 133 -0.47 -16.91 -2.08
C LYS A 133 0.92 -16.54 -1.59
N GLN A 134 1.29 -15.25 -1.59
CA GLN A 134 2.69 -14.84 -1.37
C GLN A 134 2.85 -13.83 -0.24
N VAL A 135 2.04 -12.77 -0.22
CA VAL A 135 2.18 -11.67 0.75
C VAL A 135 1.42 -11.95 2.05
N TYR A 136 0.15 -12.35 1.98
CA TYR A 136 -0.68 -12.66 3.15
C TYR A 136 -0.04 -13.71 4.07
N PRO A 137 0.60 -14.79 3.56
CA PRO A 137 1.36 -15.71 4.41
C PRO A 137 2.45 -15.02 5.24
N GLN A 138 3.09 -13.96 4.74
CA GLN A 138 4.09 -13.21 5.52
C GLN A 138 3.45 -12.48 6.70
N VAL A 139 2.30 -11.84 6.47
CA VAL A 139 1.51 -11.15 7.49
C VAL A 139 1.04 -12.15 8.55
N ARG A 140 0.40 -13.24 8.11
CA ARG A 140 -0.10 -14.30 9.00
C ARG A 140 1.02 -14.90 9.85
N ASN A 141 2.13 -15.27 9.21
CA ASN A 141 3.26 -15.88 9.91
C ASN A 141 3.90 -14.92 10.92
N MET A 142 3.93 -13.62 10.61
CA MET A 142 4.42 -12.62 11.56
C MET A 142 3.50 -12.49 12.78
N ILE A 143 2.18 -12.47 12.59
CA ILE A 143 1.23 -12.45 13.70
C ILE A 143 1.40 -13.70 14.57
N LEU A 144 1.49 -14.88 13.95
CA LEU A 144 1.68 -16.14 14.68
C LEU A 144 3.00 -16.21 15.46
N ALA A 145 4.08 -15.63 14.93
CA ALA A 145 5.38 -15.63 15.58
C ALA A 145 5.52 -14.60 16.71
N MET A 146 4.59 -13.64 16.82
CA MET A 146 4.63 -12.55 17.79
C MET A 146 3.54 -12.64 18.87
N ASN A 147 2.64 -13.62 18.76
CA ASN A 147 1.72 -14.05 19.81
C ASN A 147 2.43 -14.99 20.78
#